data_AF-A0A7S2NWH8-F1
#
_entry.id   AF-A0A7S2NWH8-F1
#
_cell.length_a   1.000
_cell.length_b   1.000
_cell.length_c   1.000
_cell.angle_alpha   90.00
_cell.angle_beta   90.00
_cell.angle_gamma   90.00
#
_symmetry.space_group_name_H-M   'P 1'
#
loop_
_entity.id
_entity.type
_entity.pdbx_description
1 polymer ?
#
loop_
_entity_poly.entity_id
_entity_poly.type
_entity_poly.pdbx_seq_one_letter_code
_entity_poly.pdbx_strand_id
1 'polypeptide(L)'
;TIGFLRQFEIKHGRVAMAAFVGWWAIGAGVHFPGDLASGVEFGSLPTKGLEAWDAVPGWGKAQMLLFAGLIEFHDELFHSRRGTHYLRGGVPGKNMVPGLYDPMGLSKSRSEEALAKGRSREIKNGRLAMIGVAGMYFATTIPGSVPFQPAC
;
A
#
# COMPACT_ATOMS: atom_id res chain seq x y z
N THR A 1 16.52 -17.57 -1.14
CA THR A 1 15.23 -17.89 -1.79
C THR A 1 14.02 -17.58 -0.90
N ILE A 2 13.96 -18.06 0.34
CA ILE A 2 12.81 -17.77 1.26
C ILE A 2 12.76 -16.32 1.76
N GLY A 3 13.90 -15.72 2.12
CA GLY A 3 13.94 -14.33 2.62
C GLY A 3 13.39 -13.31 1.61
N PHE A 4 13.70 -13.52 0.32
CA PHE A 4 13.13 -12.76 -0.80
C PHE A 4 11.60 -12.89 -0.83
N LEU A 5 11.08 -14.12 -0.92
CA LEU A 5 9.64 -14.36 -1.01
C LEU A 5 8.87 -13.79 0.20
N ARG A 6 9.44 -13.88 1.40
CA ARG A 6 8.86 -13.28 2.60
C ARG A 6 8.80 -11.75 2.52
N GLN A 7 9.85 -11.10 2.03
CA GLN A 7 9.88 -9.65 1.83
C GLN A 7 8.83 -9.23 0.79
N PHE A 8 8.73 -9.97 -0.32
CA PHE A 8 7.75 -9.73 -1.37
C PHE A 8 6.32 -9.87 -0.87
N GLU A 9 6.00 -10.96 -0.15
CA GLU A 9 4.69 -11.17 0.46
C GLU A 9 4.26 -10.01 1.35
N ILE A 10 5.17 -9.52 2.20
CA ILE A 10 4.87 -8.41 3.12
C ILE A 10 4.69 -7.09 2.36
N LYS A 11 5.55 -6.80 1.36
CA LYS A 11 5.42 -5.59 0.53
C LYS A 11 4.09 -5.58 -0.23
N HIS A 12 3.73 -6.67 -0.90
CA HIS A 12 2.43 -6.79 -1.60
C HIS A 12 1.25 -6.68 -0.63
N GLY A 13 1.34 -7.34 0.53
CA GLY A 13 0.31 -7.26 1.56
C GLY A 13 0.08 -5.83 2.05
N ARG A 14 1.13 -5.06 2.31
CA ARG A 14 1.03 -3.65 2.75
C ARG A 14 0.38 -2.76 1.68
N VAL A 15 0.84 -2.89 0.44
CA VAL A 15 0.27 -2.13 -0.70
C VAL A 15 -1.21 -2.49 -0.89
N ALA A 16 -1.55 -3.78 -0.86
CA ALA A 16 -2.93 -4.23 -1.01
C ALA A 16 -3.83 -3.78 0.16
N MET A 17 -3.34 -3.78 1.40
CA MET A 17 -4.11 -3.26 2.54
C MET A 17 -4.45 -1.78 2.38
N ALA A 18 -3.49 -0.95 1.96
CA ALA A 18 -3.72 0.47 1.71
C ALA A 18 -4.66 0.68 0.51
N ALA A 19 -4.45 -0.07 -0.58
CA ALA A 19 -5.30 0.00 -1.78
C ALA A 19 -6.75 -0.39 -1.49
N PHE A 20 -6.99 -1.45 -0.71
CA PHE A 20 -8.34 -1.89 -0.35
C PHE A 20 -9.11 -0.83 0.42
N VAL A 21 -8.49 -0.21 1.44
CA VAL A 21 -9.12 0.85 2.23
C VAL A 21 -9.35 2.11 1.38
N GLY A 22 -8.37 2.47 0.53
CA GLY A 22 -8.51 3.60 -0.40
C GLY A 22 -9.67 3.41 -1.37
N TRP A 23 -9.84 2.19 -1.91
CA TRP A 23 -10.94 1.85 -2.81
C TRP A 23 -12.31 2.08 -2.15
N TRP A 24 -12.49 1.59 -0.92
CA TRP A 24 -13.74 1.79 -0.17
C TRP A 24 -13.97 3.24 0.22
N ALA A 25 -12.93 3.98 0.59
CA ALA A 25 -13.05 5.39 0.98
C ALA A 25 -13.56 6.25 -0.19
N ILE A 26 -12.94 6.11 -1.36
CA ILE A 26 -13.36 6.85 -2.56
C ILE A 26 -14.74 6.37 -3.04
N GLY A 27 -15.01 5.06 -3.01
CA GLY A 27 -16.32 4.50 -3.35
C GLY A 27 -17.46 4.98 -2.44
N ALA A 28 -17.15 5.32 -1.19
CA ALA A 28 -18.09 5.95 -0.26
C ALA A 28 -18.23 7.47 -0.45
N GLY A 29 -17.50 8.06 -1.41
CA GLY A 29 -17.50 9.50 -1.67
C GLY A 29 -16.60 10.31 -0.74
N VAL A 30 -15.71 9.68 0.03
CA VAL A 30 -14.75 10.40 0.87
C VAL A 30 -13.63 10.94 -0.01
N HIS A 31 -13.46 12.27 -0.04
CA HIS A 31 -12.37 12.93 -0.75
C HIS A 31 -11.76 14.03 0.11
N PHE A 32 -10.56 14.48 -0.25
CA PHE A 32 -9.94 15.63 0.41
C PHE A 32 -10.69 16.93 0.05
N PRO A 33 -10.70 17.93 0.93
CA PRO A 33 -11.20 19.25 0.58
C PRO A 33 -10.20 20.00 -0.31
N GLY A 34 -10.72 20.73 -1.31
CA GLY A 34 -9.94 21.62 -2.18
C GLY A 34 -9.56 21.01 -3.53
N ASP A 35 -8.44 21.48 -4.07
CA ASP A 35 -8.00 21.21 -5.43
C ASP A 35 -6.85 20.18 -5.46
N LEU A 36 -6.97 19.19 -6.33
CA LEU A 36 -5.89 18.26 -6.65
C LEU A 36 -4.77 18.95 -7.44
N ALA A 37 -5.16 19.77 -8.40
CA ALA A 37 -4.27 20.56 -9.25
C ALA A 37 -4.99 21.85 -9.67
N SER A 38 -4.27 22.80 -10.26
CA SER A 38 -4.87 24.04 -10.78
C SER A 38 -6.03 23.70 -11.73
N GLY A 39 -7.27 23.99 -11.31
CA GLY A 39 -8.49 23.73 -12.08
C GLY A 39 -9.03 22.29 -12.01
N VAL A 40 -8.52 21.44 -11.11
CA VAL A 40 -9.03 20.08 -10.88
C VAL A 40 -9.39 19.92 -9.40
N GLU A 41 -10.68 19.96 -9.08
CA GLU A 41 -11.19 19.77 -7.71
C GLU A 41 -11.22 18.29 -7.32
N PHE A 42 -10.91 17.97 -6.06
CA PHE A 42 -10.99 16.58 -5.57
C PHE A 42 -12.40 15.97 -5.68
N GLY A 43 -13.44 16.78 -5.48
CA GLY A 43 -14.83 16.34 -5.59
C GLY A 43 -15.30 16.07 -7.03
N SER A 44 -14.54 16.52 -8.02
CA SER A 44 -14.87 16.33 -9.45
C SER A 44 -14.38 14.99 -10.01
N LEU A 45 -13.55 14.27 -9.26
CA LEU A 45 -12.99 12.99 -9.69
C LEU A 45 -14.06 11.88 -9.67
N PRO A 46 -14.06 10.98 -10.65
CA PRO A 46 -14.91 9.79 -10.63
C PRO A 46 -14.68 8.97 -9.36
N THR A 47 -15.75 8.49 -8.73
CA THR A 47 -15.68 7.66 -7.52
C THR A 47 -15.59 6.16 -7.82
N LYS A 48 -15.57 5.80 -9.11
CA LYS A 48 -15.71 4.42 -9.57
C LYS A 48 -14.49 3.99 -10.37
N GLY A 49 -14.00 2.80 -10.03
CA GLY A 49 -13.08 2.06 -10.87
C GLY A 49 -11.72 2.73 -11.14
N LEU A 50 -11.21 2.46 -12.34
CA LEU A 50 -9.93 2.98 -12.84
C LEU A 50 -10.05 4.40 -13.42
N GLU A 51 -11.27 4.90 -13.62
CA GLU A 51 -11.52 6.24 -14.17
C GLU A 51 -10.98 7.34 -13.24
N ALA A 52 -11.03 7.10 -11.93
CA ALA A 52 -10.41 7.97 -10.92
C ALA A 52 -8.90 8.15 -11.18
N TRP A 53 -8.21 7.07 -11.59
CA TRP A 53 -6.80 7.14 -11.94
C TRP A 53 -6.59 7.91 -13.25
N ASP A 54 -7.43 7.72 -14.25
CA ASP A 54 -7.33 8.42 -15.53
C ASP A 54 -7.52 9.93 -15.41
N ALA A 55 -8.38 10.38 -14.49
CA ALA A 55 -8.61 11.79 -14.19
C ALA A 55 -7.42 12.49 -13.51
N VAL A 56 -6.47 11.74 -12.90
CA VAL A 56 -5.28 12.34 -12.28
C VAL A 56 -4.32 12.87 -13.36
N PRO A 57 -3.87 14.14 -13.28
CA PRO A 57 -2.91 14.71 -14.23
C PRO A 57 -1.62 13.88 -14.32
N GLY A 58 -1.04 13.78 -15.52
CA GLY A 58 0.16 12.98 -15.79
C GLY A 58 1.36 13.34 -14.90
N TRP A 59 1.53 14.64 -14.59
CA TRP A 59 2.58 15.09 -13.66
C TRP A 59 2.37 14.58 -12.24
N GLY A 60 1.12 14.49 -11.76
CA GLY A 60 0.80 13.89 -10.46
C GLY A 60 1.14 12.40 -10.42
N LYS A 61 0.82 11.66 -11.50
CA LYS A 61 1.20 10.24 -11.65
C LYS A 61 2.72 10.06 -11.60
N ALA A 62 3.46 10.90 -12.33
CA ALA A 62 4.93 10.88 -12.34
C ALA A 62 5.51 11.22 -10.96
N GLN A 63 4.95 12.22 -10.27
CA GLN A 63 5.36 12.60 -8.92
C GLN A 63 5.19 11.45 -7.93
N MET A 64 4.05 10.77 -7.94
CA MET A 64 3.78 9.61 -7.07
C MET A 64 4.73 8.46 -7.36
N LEU A 65 4.97 8.15 -8.64
CA LEU A 65 5.88 7.09 -9.06
C LEU A 65 7.33 7.38 -8.63
N LEU A 66 7.80 8.60 -8.85
CA LEU A 66 9.14 9.02 -8.44
C LEU A 66 9.29 8.99 -6.92
N PHE A 67 8.28 9.44 -6.19
CA PHE A 67 8.30 9.39 -4.73
C PHE A 67 8.34 7.95 -4.20
N ALA A 68 7.52 7.05 -4.74
CA ALA A 68 7.57 5.63 -4.40
C ALA A 68 8.95 5.01 -4.73
N GLY A 69 9.48 5.29 -5.92
CA GLY A 69 10.80 4.83 -6.34
C GLY A 69 11.93 5.36 -5.45
N LEU A 70 11.85 6.60 -4.98
CA LEU A 70 12.81 7.17 -4.02
C LEU A 70 12.75 6.44 -2.69
N ILE A 71 11.56 6.13 -2.17
CA ILE A 71 11.41 5.36 -0.93
C ILE A 71 12.05 3.97 -1.09
N GLU A 72 11.75 3.27 -2.18
CA GLU A 72 12.28 1.91 -2.41
C GLU A 72 13.80 1.91 -2.61
N PHE A 73 14.33 2.90 -3.34
CA PHE A 73 15.76 3.08 -3.52
C PHE A 73 16.48 3.31 -2.18
N HIS A 74 15.93 4.18 -1.33
CA HIS A 74 16.50 4.45 -0.01
C HIS A 74 16.36 3.27 0.95
N ASP A 75 15.27 2.50 0.86
CA ASP A 75 15.10 1.27 1.66
C ASP A 75 16.24 0.28 1.39
N GLU A 76 16.51 -0.03 0.11
CA GLU A 76 17.59 -0.96 -0.29
C GLU A 76 18.99 -0.39 0.02
N LEU A 77 19.17 0.92 -0.17
CA LEU A 77 20.43 1.60 0.18
C LEU A 77 20.72 1.52 1.69
N PHE A 78 19.71 1.74 2.54
CA PHE A 78 19.86 1.65 3.99
C PHE A 78 20.01 0.21 4.48
N HIS A 79 19.34 -0.76 3.86
CA HIS A 79 19.60 -2.18 4.09
C HIS A 79 21.05 -2.57 3.76
N SER A 80 21.63 -1.96 2.73
CA SER A 80 23.01 -2.24 2.30
C SER A 80 24.07 -1.51 3.15
N ARG A 81 23.77 -0.31 3.66
CA ARG A 81 24.73 0.55 4.38
C ARG A 81 24.62 0.52 5.90
N ARG A 82 23.44 0.26 6.46
CA ARG A 82 23.14 0.41 7.90
C ARG A 82 22.67 -0.87 8.57
N GLY A 83 22.55 -1.96 7.83
CA GLY A 83 22.08 -3.24 8.34
C GLY A 83 22.58 -4.41 7.51
N THR A 84 22.05 -5.59 7.80
CA THR A 84 22.18 -6.76 6.95
C THR A 84 21.02 -6.81 5.97
N HIS A 85 21.33 -6.85 4.68
CA HIS A 85 20.34 -7.02 3.63
C HIS A 85 19.53 -8.31 3.85
N TYR A 86 18.22 -8.28 3.65
CA TYR A 86 17.33 -9.44 3.91
C TYR A 86 17.64 -10.68 3.04
N LEU A 87 18.37 -10.51 1.94
CA LEU A 87 18.93 -11.61 1.14
C LEU A 87 20.27 -12.16 1.65
N ARG A 88 20.96 -11.43 2.53
CA ARG A 88 22.27 -11.77 3.09
C ARG A 88 22.17 -12.08 4.59
N GLY A 89 21.06 -12.65 5.04
CA GLY A 89 20.82 -13.01 6.45
C GLY A 89 20.15 -11.93 7.30
N GLY A 90 19.75 -10.81 6.70
CA GLY A 90 18.91 -9.81 7.36
C GLY A 90 17.46 -10.25 7.59
N VAL A 91 16.71 -9.47 8.37
CA VAL A 91 15.31 -9.77 8.69
C VAL A 91 14.38 -9.24 7.59
N PRO A 92 13.65 -10.10 6.85
CA PRO A 92 12.64 -9.66 5.91
C PRO A 92 11.43 -9.05 6.62
N GLY A 93 10.81 -8.06 6.00
CA GLY A 93 9.64 -7.31 6.46
C GLY A 93 9.96 -5.97 7.12
N LYS A 94 11.24 -5.72 7.43
CA LYS A 94 11.71 -4.46 8.02
C LYS A 94 11.91 -3.41 6.92
N ASN A 95 11.24 -2.26 7.06
CA ASN A 95 11.53 -1.07 6.26
C ASN A 95 12.54 -0.21 7.02
N MET A 96 13.57 0.28 6.32
CA MET A 96 14.71 1.00 6.91
C MET A 96 14.66 2.51 6.66
N VAL A 97 13.66 3.02 5.93
CA VAL A 97 13.50 4.44 5.63
C VAL A 97 13.04 5.19 6.89
N PRO A 98 13.85 6.12 7.43
CA PRO A 98 13.46 6.90 8.60
C PRO A 98 12.21 7.74 8.33
N GLY A 99 11.28 7.79 9.29
CA GLY A 99 10.06 8.60 9.20
C GLY A 99 8.88 7.93 8.50
N LEU A 100 9.09 6.84 7.77
CA LEU A 100 8.00 6.13 7.09
C LEU A 100 7.15 5.28 8.05
N TYR A 101 7.78 4.62 9.02
CA TYR A 101 7.09 3.85 10.06
C TYR A 101 7.36 4.45 11.43
N ASP A 102 6.28 4.70 12.18
CA ASP A 102 6.31 5.17 13.57
C ASP A 102 7.25 6.37 13.83
N PRO A 103 7.05 7.52 13.15
CA PRO A 103 7.90 8.70 13.35
C PRO A 103 7.86 9.23 14.80
N MET A 104 6.76 8.98 15.51
CA MET A 104 6.57 9.40 16.91
C MET A 104 7.05 8.35 17.93
N GLY A 105 7.53 7.19 17.49
CA GLY A 105 8.11 6.16 18.36
C GLY A 105 7.13 5.49 19.33
N LEU A 106 5.83 5.45 19.00
CA LEU A 106 4.75 4.89 19.81
C LEU A 106 4.89 3.38 20.04
N SER A 107 5.65 2.67 19.19
CA SER A 107 5.82 1.22 19.28
C SER A 107 6.99 0.76 20.16
N LYS A 108 7.82 1.68 20.67
CA LYS A 108 9.05 1.36 21.42
C LYS A 108 8.82 0.66 22.77
N SER A 109 7.62 0.78 23.35
CA SER A 109 7.27 0.21 24.67
C SER A 109 6.63 -1.18 24.60
N ARG A 110 6.49 -1.80 23.41
CA ARG A 110 5.79 -3.08 23.26
C ARG A 110 6.71 -4.27 23.53
N SER A 111 6.19 -5.30 24.20
CA SER A 111 6.90 -6.56 24.41
C SER A 111 7.20 -7.29 23.09
N GLU A 112 8.24 -8.11 23.07
CA GLU A 112 8.61 -8.90 21.89
C GLU A 112 7.50 -9.84 21.44
N GLU A 113 6.77 -10.43 22.39
CA GLU A 113 5.62 -11.29 22.12
C GLU A 113 4.48 -10.51 21.43
N ALA A 114 4.18 -9.29 21.90
CA ALA A 114 3.18 -8.43 21.27
C ALA A 114 3.59 -8.03 19.84
N LEU A 115 4.89 -7.77 19.61
CA LEU A 115 5.43 -7.50 18.28
C LEU A 115 5.36 -8.72 17.36
N ALA A 116 5.67 -9.93 17.87
CA ALA A 116 5.57 -11.17 17.11
C ALA A 116 4.13 -11.44 16.68
N LYS A 117 3.17 -11.29 17.61
CA LYS A 117 1.74 -11.38 17.32
C LYS A 117 1.29 -10.33 16.30
N GLY A 118 1.83 -9.11 16.39
CA GLY A 118 1.59 -8.02 15.43
C GLY A 118 2.03 -8.40 14.01
N ARG A 119 3.25 -8.92 13.85
CA ARG A 119 3.77 -9.37 12.54
C ARG A 119 2.90 -10.47 11.93
N SER A 120 2.42 -11.43 12.73
CA SER A 120 1.52 -12.46 12.22
C SER A 120 0.16 -11.92 11.78
N ARG A 121 -0.39 -10.92 12.49
CA ARG A 121 -1.64 -10.24 12.12
C ARG A 121 -1.48 -9.48 10.81
N GLU A 122 -0.38 -8.76 10.66
CA GLU A 122 -0.05 -8.02 9.45
C GLU A 122 -0.04 -8.91 8.21
N ILE A 123 0.66 -10.05 8.27
CA ILE A 123 0.73 -10.99 7.13
C ILE A 123 -0.65 -11.57 6.80
N LYS A 124 -1.44 -11.95 7.81
CA LYS A 124 -2.79 -12.50 7.60
C LYS A 124 -3.74 -11.48 6.97
N ASN A 125 -3.71 -10.24 7.45
CA ASN A 125 -4.50 -9.15 6.88
C ASN A 125 -4.01 -8.79 5.47
N GLY A 126 -2.69 -8.77 5.23
CA GLY A 126 -2.11 -8.56 3.91
C GLY A 126 -2.56 -9.61 2.90
N ARG A 127 -2.55 -10.89 3.28
CA ARG A 127 -3.06 -11.98 2.44
C ARG A 127 -4.53 -11.81 2.08
N LEU A 128 -5.36 -11.45 3.05
CA LEU A 128 -6.78 -11.20 2.82
C LEU A 128 -6.99 -9.99 1.89
N ALA A 129 -6.25 -8.91 2.12
CA ALA A 129 -6.33 -7.70 1.30
C ALA A 129 -5.89 -7.95 -0.16
N MET A 130 -4.86 -8.76 -0.39
CA MET A 130 -4.43 -9.12 -1.75
C MET A 130 -5.56 -9.82 -2.53
N ILE A 131 -6.27 -10.75 -1.89
CA ILE A 131 -7.45 -11.41 -2.49
C ILE A 131 -8.57 -10.40 -2.72
N GLY A 132 -8.82 -9.51 -1.75
CA GLY A 132 -9.84 -8.47 -1.85
C GLY A 132 -9.63 -7.50 -3.01
N VAL A 133 -8.41 -6.97 -3.17
CA VAL A 133 -8.06 -6.05 -4.28
C VAL A 133 -8.16 -6.75 -5.63
N ALA A 134 -7.69 -8.00 -5.74
CA ALA A 134 -7.87 -8.78 -6.96
C ALA A 134 -9.37 -8.97 -7.29
N GLY A 135 -10.19 -9.28 -6.28
CA GLY A 135 -11.64 -9.37 -6.42
C GLY A 135 -12.27 -8.06 -6.91
N MET A 136 -11.88 -6.91 -6.35
CA MET A 136 -12.36 -5.59 -6.80
C MET A 136 -11.98 -5.28 -8.25
N TYR A 137 -10.77 -5.63 -8.67
CA TYR A 137 -10.34 -5.46 -10.05
C TYR A 137 -11.19 -6.30 -11.02
N PHE A 138 -11.45 -7.57 -10.69
CA PHE A 138 -12.31 -8.42 -11.50
C PHE A 138 -13.78 -7.97 -11.48
N ALA A 139 -14.29 -7.53 -10.33
CA ALA A 139 -15.66 -7.03 -10.21
C ALA A 139 -15.93 -5.79 -11.08
N THR A 140 -14.92 -4.93 -11.27
CA THR A 140 -15.03 -3.72 -12.10
C THR A 140 -14.79 -3.98 -13.59
N THR A 141 -13.88 -4.89 -13.93
CA THR A 141 -13.53 -5.17 -15.34
C THR A 141 -14.36 -6.27 -15.99
N ILE A 142 -14.84 -7.23 -15.21
CA ILE A 142 -15.60 -8.40 -15.67
C ILE A 142 -16.92 -8.47 -14.89
N PRO A 143 -18.03 -7.95 -15.43
CA PRO A 143 -19.33 -7.98 -14.77
C PRO A 143 -19.76 -9.41 -14.40
N GLY A 144 -20.20 -9.61 -13.16
CA GLY A 144 -20.66 -10.91 -12.66
C GLY A 144 -19.56 -11.90 -12.27
N SER A 145 -18.28 -11.53 -12.38
CA SER A 145 -17.14 -12.37 -11.94
C SER A 145 -17.10 -12.59 -10.43
N VAL A 146 -17.56 -11.62 -9.65
CA VAL A 146 -17.66 -11.70 -8.19
C VAL A 146 -19.13 -11.62 -7.79
N PRO A 147 -19.76 -12.74 -7.38
CA PRO A 147 -21.20 -12.77 -7.12
C PRO A 147 -21.62 -11.95 -5.89
N PHE A 148 -20.68 -11.61 -5.01
CA PHE A 148 -20.94 -10.92 -3.74
C PHE A 148 -20.70 -9.41 -3.79
N GLN A 149 -20.14 -8.86 -4.89
CA GLN A 149 -19.87 -7.42 -5.01
C GLN A 149 -20.60 -6.84 -6.23
N PRO A 150 -21.36 -5.75 -6.09
CA PRO A 150 -21.91 -5.04 -7.25
C PRO A 150 -20.77 -4.40 -8.06
N ALA A 151 -21.00 -4.15 -9.35
CA ALA A 151 -20.08 -3.38 -10.17
C ALA A 151 -20.03 -1.93 -9.62
N CYS A 152 -18.93 -1.59 -8.94
CA CYS A 152 -18.68 -0.25 -8.44
C CYS A 152 -18.25 0.66 -9.60
#